data_AF-A0A1T4SB44-F1
#
_entry.id   AF-A0A1T4SB44-F1
#
_cell.length_a   1.000
_cell.length_b   1.000
_cell.length_c   1.000
_cell.angle_alpha   90.00
_cell.angle_beta   90.00
_cell.angle_gamma   90.00
#
_symmetry.space_group_name_H-M   'P 1'
#
loop_
_entity.id
_entity.type
_entity.pdbx_description
1 polymer ?
#
loop_
_entity_poly.entity_id
_entity_poly.type
_entity_poly.pdbx_seq_one_letter_code
_entity_poly.pdbx_strand_id
1 'polypeptide(L)'
;MTDLKIISWIFYALEMASGTGSANFREISQIADGINHAVPTDKELQQSLDALISVGFVSKESKRYQLTDEGKLVLMAAHKNSNTISQTWANLHKLLMSHIKLP
;
A
#
# COMPACT_ATOMS: atom_id res chain seq x y z
N MET A 1 8.47 8.96 -11.50
CA MET A 1 8.13 9.58 -10.21
C MET A 1 6.81 8.97 -9.83
N THR A 2 6.74 8.25 -8.71
CA THR A 2 5.51 7.56 -8.33
C THR A 2 4.61 8.53 -7.59
N ASP A 3 3.37 8.66 -8.05
CA ASP A 3 2.35 9.47 -7.40
C ASP A 3 1.97 8.83 -6.05
N LEU A 4 1.78 9.66 -5.02
CA LEU A 4 1.33 9.21 -3.72
C LEU A 4 -0.02 8.47 -3.81
N LYS A 5 -0.88 8.78 -4.79
CA LYS A 5 -2.10 8.02 -5.08
C LYS A 5 -1.81 6.55 -5.40
N ILE A 6 -0.80 6.30 -6.22
CA ILE A 6 -0.35 4.96 -6.62
C ILE A 6 0.22 4.23 -5.40
N ILE A 7 1.06 4.91 -4.61
CA ILE A 7 1.58 4.35 -3.35
C ILE A 7 0.44 3.97 -2.42
N SER A 8 -0.58 4.84 -2.32
CA SER A 8 -1.71 4.63 -1.43
C SER A 8 -2.53 3.41 -1.83
N TRP A 9 -2.86 3.24 -3.11
CA TRP A 9 -3.60 2.04 -3.51
C TRP A 9 -2.73 0.78 -3.36
N ILE A 10 -1.41 0.87 -3.60
CA ILE A 10 -0.52 -0.32 -3.50
C ILE A 10 -0.40 -0.76 -2.06
N PHE A 11 -0.32 0.21 -1.15
CA PHE A 11 -0.28 -0.08 0.27
C PHE A 11 -1.56 -0.75 0.75
N TYR A 12 -2.73 -0.29 0.27
CA TYR A 12 -4.00 -0.93 0.57
C TYR A 12 -4.12 -2.31 -0.09
N ALA A 13 -3.68 -2.46 -1.34
CA ALA A 13 -3.65 -3.74 -2.03
C ALA A 13 -2.76 -4.77 -1.32
N LEU A 14 -1.64 -4.33 -0.74
CA LEU A 14 -0.76 -5.18 0.05
C LEU A 14 -1.46 -5.71 1.31
N GLU A 15 -2.20 -4.88 2.05
CA GLU A 15 -2.99 -5.36 3.19
C GLU A 15 -3.91 -6.51 2.78
N MET A 16 -4.72 -6.27 1.74
CA MET A 16 -5.68 -7.23 1.24
C MET A 16 -5.03 -8.49 0.67
N ALA A 17 -3.90 -8.37 -0.03
CA ALA A 17 -3.17 -9.50 -0.59
C ALA A 17 -2.42 -10.32 0.47
N SER A 18 -1.93 -9.65 1.52
CA SER A 18 -1.11 -10.28 2.55
C SER A 18 -1.95 -11.04 3.58
N GLY A 19 -3.20 -10.62 3.83
CA GLY A 19 -4.09 -11.28 4.80
C GLY A 19 -3.42 -11.37 6.18
N THR A 20 -3.02 -12.59 6.58
CA THR A 20 -2.28 -12.85 7.85
C THR A 20 -0.78 -13.09 7.66
N GLY A 21 -0.26 -12.99 6.44
CA GLY A 21 1.13 -13.32 6.11
C GLY A 21 1.81 -12.28 5.22
N SER A 22 2.57 -12.74 4.23
CA SER A 22 3.25 -11.89 3.24
C SER A 22 2.69 -12.12 1.85
N ALA A 23 2.82 -11.15 0.95
CA ALA A 23 2.36 -11.21 -0.44
C ALA A 23 3.50 -10.96 -1.44
N ASN A 24 3.42 -11.57 -2.62
CA ASN A 24 4.33 -11.32 -3.72
C ASN A 24 3.80 -10.24 -4.69
N PHE A 25 4.64 -9.79 -5.61
CA PHE A 25 4.32 -8.78 -6.62
C PHE A 25 3.01 -9.04 -7.38
N ARG A 26 2.80 -10.28 -7.82
CA ARG A 26 1.65 -10.67 -8.61
C ARG A 26 0.36 -10.58 -7.80
N GLU A 27 0.39 -11.07 -6.56
CA GLU A 27 -0.75 -11.01 -5.64
C GLU A 27 -1.15 -9.54 -5.37
N ILE A 28 -0.17 -8.68 -5.07
CA ILE A 28 -0.41 -7.25 -4.84
C ILE A 28 -0.97 -6.57 -6.10
N SER A 29 -0.39 -6.84 -7.26
CA SER A 29 -0.82 -6.24 -8.54
C SER A 29 -2.25 -6.63 -8.92
N GLN A 30 -2.65 -7.88 -8.68
CA GLN A 30 -4.01 -8.36 -8.96
C GLN A 30 -5.06 -7.65 -8.10
N ILE A 31 -4.76 -7.44 -6.81
CA ILE A 31 -5.65 -6.72 -5.92
C ILE A 31 -5.69 -5.22 -6.25
N ALA A 32 -4.54 -4.63 -6.58
CA ALA A 32 -4.46 -3.22 -6.97
C ALA A 32 -5.34 -2.90 -8.19
N ASP A 33 -5.35 -3.79 -9.19
CA ASP A 33 -6.26 -3.68 -10.33
C ASP A 33 -7.74 -3.77 -9.89
N GLY A 34 -8.07 -4.69 -8.98
CA GLY A 34 -9.42 -4.78 -8.42
C GLY A 34 -9.88 -3.55 -7.63
N ILE A 35 -8.96 -2.78 -7.05
CA ILE A 35 -9.27 -1.56 -6.29
C ILE A 35 -9.49 -0.35 -7.20
N ASN A 36 -8.62 -0.16 -8.19
CA ASN A 36 -8.62 1.08 -9.00
C ASN A 36 -8.96 0.87 -10.49
N HIS A 37 -9.28 -0.35 -10.92
CA HIS A 37 -9.45 -0.70 -12.35
C HIS A 37 -8.25 -0.27 -13.21
N ALA A 38 -7.06 -0.32 -12.62
CA ALA A 38 -5.81 0.03 -13.28
C ALA A 38 -4.70 -0.89 -12.77
N VAL A 39 -4.10 -1.63 -13.69
CA VAL A 39 -2.95 -2.50 -13.39
C VAL A 39 -1.71 -1.61 -13.18
N PRO A 40 -1.11 -1.57 -11.98
CA PRO A 40 0.15 -0.88 -11.79
C PRO A 40 1.26 -1.54 -12.61
N THR A 41 2.15 -0.73 -13.18
CA THR A 41 3.37 -1.24 -13.81
C THR A 41 4.32 -1.82 -12.76
N ASP A 42 5.21 -2.74 -13.17
CA ASP A 42 6.26 -3.28 -12.28
C ASP A 42 7.10 -2.18 -11.62
N LYS A 43 7.37 -1.11 -12.37
CA LYS A 43 8.11 0.06 -11.88
C LYS A 43 7.33 0.81 -10.80
N GLU A 44 6.04 1.06 -11.00
CA GLU A 44 5.18 1.71 -10.01
C GLU A 44 5.04 0.86 -8.75
N LEU A 45 4.88 -0.46 -8.91
CA LEU A 45 4.79 -1.38 -7.79
C LEU A 45 6.07 -1.38 -6.96
N GLN A 46 7.23 -1.52 -7.63
CA GLN A 46 8.53 -1.50 -6.98
C GLN A 46 8.79 -0.17 -6.26
N GLN A 47 8.58 0.96 -6.94
CA GLN A 47 8.82 2.27 -6.35
C GLN A 47 7.88 2.54 -5.16
N SER A 48 6.64 2.04 -5.20
CA SER A 48 5.71 2.19 -4.08
C SER A 48 6.11 1.36 -2.88
N LEU A 49 6.48 0.10 -3.10
CA LEU A 49 6.94 -0.78 -2.03
C LEU A 49 8.24 -0.26 -1.42
N ASP A 50 9.18 0.24 -2.23
CA ASP A 50 10.41 0.85 -1.73
C ASP A 50 10.13 2.11 -0.91
N ALA A 51 9.19 2.96 -1.34
CA ALA A 51 8.78 4.13 -0.56
C ALA A 51 8.18 3.73 0.79
N LEU A 52 7.32 2.71 0.83
CA LEU A 52 6.70 2.20 2.06
C LEU A 52 7.71 1.52 2.99
N ILE A 53 8.71 0.82 2.43
CA ILE A 53 9.84 0.25 3.19
C ILE A 53 10.68 1.36 3.80
N SER A 54 10.95 2.43 3.06
CA SER A 54 11.79 3.55 3.53
C SER A 54 11.23 4.27 4.75
N VAL A 55 9.90 4.27 4.91
CA VAL A 55 9.21 4.86 6.07
C VAL A 55 8.84 3.81 7.14
N GLY A 56 9.26 2.55 6.96
CA GLY A 56 9.07 1.48 7.93
C GLY A 56 7.66 0.89 8.00
N PHE A 57 6.80 1.11 7.01
CA PHE A 57 5.43 0.58 6.98
C PHE A 57 5.32 -0.82 6.36
N VAL A 58 6.30 -1.18 5.53
CA VAL A 58 6.37 -2.47 4.85
C VAL A 58 7.75 -3.06 5.10
N SER A 59 7.80 -4.37 5.33
CA SER A 59 9.03 -5.14 5.30
C SER A 59 9.05 -6.09 4.12
N LYS A 60 10.25 -6.39 3.63
CA LYS A 60 10.50 -7.32 2.54
C LYS A 60 11.36 -8.46 3.04
N GLU A 61 10.90 -9.68 2.81
CA GLU A 61 11.69 -10.89 3.02
C GLU A 61 11.75 -11.68 1.70
N SER A 62 12.96 -11.83 1.17
CA SER A 62 13.19 -12.39 -0.17
C SER A 62 12.39 -11.65 -1.27
N LYS A 63 11.30 -12.26 -1.75
CA LYS A 63 10.41 -11.70 -2.80
C LYS A 63 8.98 -11.48 -2.31
N ARG A 64 8.79 -11.46 -0.99
CA ARG A 64 7.49 -11.25 -0.36
C ARG A 64 7.53 -10.01 0.52
N TYR A 65 6.38 -9.36 0.64
CA TYR A 65 6.17 -8.10 1.32
C TYR A 65 5.09 -8.29 2.37
N GLN A 66 5.24 -7.66 3.52
CA GLN A 66 4.23 -7.69 4.58
C GLN A 66 4.20 -6.36 5.32
N LEU A 67 3.07 -6.10 5.97
CA LEU A 67 2.93 -4.94 6.84
C LEU A 67 3.77 -5.13 8.11
N THR A 68 4.52 -4.09 8.48
CA THR A 68 5.07 -3.96 9.82
C THR A 68 3.96 -3.63 10.81
N ASP A 69 4.27 -3.60 12.11
CA ASP A 69 3.29 -3.21 13.11
C ASP A 69 2.89 -1.73 12.96
N GLU A 70 3.85 -0.87 12.60
CA GLU A 70 3.58 0.53 12.24
C GLU A 70 2.68 0.64 11.01
N GLY A 71 2.94 -0.15 9.97
CA GLY A 71 2.12 -0.17 8.76
C GLY A 71 0.68 -0.59 9.04
N LYS A 72 0.48 -1.61 9.90
CA LYS A 72 -0.85 -2.03 10.36
C LYS A 72 -1.57 -0.91 11.10
N LEU A 73 -0.89 -0.17 11.97
CA LEU A 73 -1.49 0.96 12.69
C LEU A 73 -1.97 2.07 11.75
N VAL A 74 -1.21 2.38 10.69
CA VAL A 74 -1.61 3.34 9.67
C VAL A 74 -2.86 2.88 8.92
N LEU A 75 -2.91 1.61 8.53
CA LEU A 75 -4.07 1.02 7.86
C LEU A 75 -5.30 0.99 8.78
N MET A 76 -5.14 0.56 10.03
CA MET A 76 -6.21 0.59 11.04
C MET A 76 -6.76 2.02 11.22
N ALA A 77 -5.89 3.03 11.21
CA ALA A 77 -6.31 4.43 11.27
C ALA A 77 -7.06 4.86 10.00
N ALA A 78 -6.65 4.40 8.82
CA ALA A 78 -7.34 4.67 7.56
C ALA A 78 -8.73 4.02 7.48
N HIS A 79 -8.86 2.81 8.04
CA HIS A 79 -10.12 2.07 8.17
C HIS A 79 -11.09 2.69 9.17
N LYS A 80 -10.59 3.44 10.15
CA LYS A 80 -11.41 4.06 11.18
C LYS A 80 -12.39 5.05 10.54
N ASN A 81 -13.69 4.73 10.66
CA ASN A 81 -14.81 5.48 10.07
C ASN A 81 -14.89 5.46 8.53
N SER A 82 -14.27 4.49 7.85
CA SER A 82 -14.50 4.24 6.43
C SER A 82 -15.43 3.04 6.24
N ASN A 83 -16.47 3.21 5.41
CA ASN A 83 -17.41 2.14 5.07
C ASN A 83 -17.22 1.62 3.63
N THR A 84 -16.30 2.22 2.87
CA THR A 84 -16.03 1.88 1.47
C THR A 84 -14.55 1.90 1.15
N ILE A 85 -14.13 1.11 0.16
CA ILE A 85 -12.76 1.09 -0.38
C ILE A 85 -12.30 2.50 -0.76
N SER A 86 -13.15 3.28 -1.41
CA SER A 86 -12.84 4.65 -1.82
C SER A 86 -12.56 5.58 -0.62
N GLN A 87 -13.32 5.45 0.47
CA GLN A 87 -13.08 6.20 1.70
C GLN A 87 -11.78 5.78 2.39
N THR A 88 -11.54 4.48 2.53
CA THR A 88 -10.31 3.94 3.11
C THR A 88 -9.09 4.43 2.34
N TRP A 89 -9.12 4.33 1.01
CA TRP A 89 -8.05 4.80 0.15
C TRP A 89 -7.80 6.31 0.28
N ALA A 90 -8.86 7.13 0.31
CA ALA A 90 -8.73 8.57 0.51
C ALA A 90 -8.12 8.93 1.87
N ASN A 91 -8.49 8.20 2.93
CA ASN A 91 -7.91 8.38 4.26
C ASN A 91 -6.43 7.98 4.28
N LEU A 92 -6.10 6.85 3.67
CA LEU A 92 -4.74 6.35 3.56
C LEU A 92 -3.86 7.36 2.83
N HIS A 93 -4.35 7.92 1.72
CA HIS A 93 -3.64 8.96 0.97
C HIS A 93 -3.28 10.15 1.85
N LYS A 94 -4.23 10.66 2.64
CA LYS A 94 -3.98 11.77 3.59
C LYS A 94 -2.95 11.40 4.66
N LEU A 95 -3.01 10.18 5.20
CA LEU A 95 -2.04 9.71 6.20
C LEU A 95 -0.64 9.56 5.61
N LEU A 96 -0.52 9.09 4.37
CA LEU A 96 0.78 8.94 3.71
C LEU A 96 1.40 10.28 3.34
N MET A 97 0.62 11.33 3.08
CA MET A 97 1.14 12.68 2.79
C MET A 97 2.03 13.24 3.91
N SER A 98 1.80 12.85 5.16
CA SER A 98 2.61 13.32 6.30
C SER A 98 3.88 12.48 6.52
N HIS A 99 4.01 11.33 5.87
CA HIS A 99 5.11 10.38 6.11
C HIS A 99 6.03 10.21 4.89
N ILE A 100 5.47 10.24 3.68
CA ILE A 100 6.20 10.05 2.43
C ILE A 100 6.43 11.40 1.76
N LYS A 101 7.70 11.82 1.70
CA LYS A 101 8.11 12.98 0.90
C LYS A 101 8.52 12.49 -0.48
N LEU A 102 7.73 12.84 -1.49
CA LEU A 102 8.14 12.67 -2.87
C LEU A 102 9.20 13.75 -3.21
N PRO A 103 10.23 13.42 -4.00
CA PRO A 103 11.25 14.37 -4.43
C PRO A 103 10.69 15.52 -5.29
#